data_AF-A0A251TEP0-F1
#
_entry.id   AF-A0A251TEP0-F1
#
_cell.length_a   1.000
_cell.length_b   1.000
_cell.length_c   1.000
_cell.angle_alpha   90.00
_cell.angle_beta   90.00
_cell.angle_gamma   90.00
#
_symmetry.space_group_name_H-M   'P 1'
#
loop_
_entity.id
_entity.type
_entity.pdbx_description
1 polymer ?
#
loop_
_entity_poly.entity_id
_entity_poly.type
_entity_poly.pdbx_seq_one_letter_code
_entity_poly.pdbx_strand_id
1 'polypeptide(L)'
;MQCCVSITNKGCNRRCPSERELQPWIAKDDDLVQKMWRINQRIIKLIVELMRNHNTPESLVIMASALDLLLRATDGMLVDGEACTLPQLELLEATARAVQPVLEWGESGKAVADGLSNLLKCRLPATVRCLSHSSAHVRALSTSVLRAILHVGLVNPSGQPPSNLIAACRPAYQYLNIDVIDWEADVSKCLTWEAHSRIATGMPIQYLNIAAKELGCPISI
;
A
#
# COMPACT_ATOMS: atom_id res chain seq x y z
N MET A 1 -30.96 -4.43 -16.37
CA MET A 1 -31.08 -5.40 -15.25
C MET A 1 -29.70 -5.97 -14.99
N GLN A 2 -29.38 -6.15 -13.70
CA GLN A 2 -28.06 -6.41 -13.10
C GLN A 2 -27.24 -7.56 -13.69
N CYS A 3 -25.91 -7.41 -13.59
CA CYS A 3 -25.03 -8.46 -13.08
C CYS A 3 -23.89 -7.84 -12.25
N CYS A 4 -24.08 -7.74 -10.92
CA CYS A 4 -22.97 -7.65 -9.97
C CYS A 4 -22.42 -9.07 -9.78
N VAL A 5 -21.16 -9.30 -10.13
CA VAL A 5 -20.46 -10.56 -9.81
C VAL A 5 -19.75 -10.38 -8.48
N SER A 6 -20.34 -11.00 -7.45
CA SER A 6 -19.74 -11.17 -6.13
C SER A 6 -18.54 -12.12 -6.23
N ILE A 7 -17.32 -11.61 -6.05
CA ILE A 7 -16.14 -12.45 -5.82
C ILE A 7 -16.13 -12.80 -4.33
N THR A 8 -16.63 -13.99 -4.01
CA THR A 8 -16.47 -14.61 -2.69
C THR A 8 -15.11 -15.29 -2.64
N ASN A 9 -14.19 -14.74 -1.85
CA ASN A 9 -12.88 -15.35 -1.62
C ASN A 9 -13.03 -16.48 -0.58
N LYS A 10 -13.18 -17.72 -1.06
CA LYS A 10 -13.06 -18.95 -0.26
C LYS A 10 -11.64 -19.50 -0.40
N GLY A 11 -10.85 -19.49 0.67
CA GLY A 11 -9.66 -20.34 0.74
C GLY A 11 -8.52 -19.81 1.61
N CYS A 12 -8.57 -20.08 2.92
CA CYS A 12 -7.46 -20.53 3.79
C CYS A 12 -7.84 -20.31 5.26
N ASN A 13 -8.50 -21.31 5.85
CA ASN A 13 -8.95 -21.30 7.24
C ASN A 13 -7.92 -22.04 8.12
N ARG A 14 -6.82 -21.37 8.46
CA ARG A 14 -6.00 -21.69 9.64
C ARG A 14 -5.52 -20.39 10.28
N ARG A 15 -6.45 -19.74 10.99
CA ARG A 15 -6.20 -18.53 11.78
C ARG A 15 -5.71 -18.91 13.17
N CYS A 16 -4.57 -18.35 13.60
CA CYS A 16 -4.04 -18.48 14.95
C CYS A 16 -5.06 -17.91 15.97
N PRO A 17 -5.16 -18.45 17.21
CA PRO A 17 -6.16 -18.00 18.18
C PRO A 17 -6.13 -16.50 18.51
N SER A 18 -4.96 -15.85 18.41
CA SER A 18 -4.79 -14.41 18.60
C SER A 18 -5.34 -13.53 17.46
N GLU A 19 -5.63 -14.11 16.29
CA GLU A 19 -6.22 -13.37 15.15
C GLU A 19 -7.75 -13.27 15.26
N ARG A 20 -8.39 -14.00 16.19
CA ARG A 20 -9.86 -13.99 16.35
C ARG A 20 -10.38 -12.83 17.20
N GLU A 21 -9.53 -12.17 17.97
CA GLU A 21 -9.95 -11.13 18.92
C GLU A 21 -9.99 -9.73 18.31
N LEU A 22 -9.38 -9.54 17.14
CA LEU A 22 -9.29 -8.22 16.52
C LEU A 22 -10.31 -8.10 15.38
N GLN A 23 -11.44 -7.47 15.68
CA GLN A 23 -12.52 -7.19 14.72
C GLN A 23 -12.01 -6.43 13.47
N PRO A 24 -12.68 -6.57 12.30
CA PRO A 24 -12.46 -5.68 11.16
C PRO A 24 -12.58 -4.22 11.61
N TRP A 25 -11.71 -3.35 11.08
CA TRP A 25 -11.68 -1.93 11.48
C TRP A 25 -12.94 -1.14 11.07
N ILE A 26 -13.81 -1.80 10.29
CA ILE A 26 -15.12 -1.34 9.86
C ILE A 26 -16.15 -2.29 10.48
N ALA A 27 -16.89 -1.81 11.49
CA ALA A 27 -18.02 -2.53 12.09
C ALA A 27 -19.36 -2.13 11.42
N LYS A 28 -20.44 -2.85 11.70
CA LYS A 28 -21.78 -2.63 11.09
C LYS A 28 -22.77 -1.85 11.98
N ASP A 29 -22.35 -1.39 13.15
CA ASP A 29 -23.24 -0.78 14.18
C ASP A 29 -22.82 0.68 14.48
N ASP A 30 -23.68 1.65 14.19
CA ASP A 30 -23.31 3.05 13.91
C ASP A 30 -22.57 3.78 15.07
N ASP A 31 -22.98 3.59 16.33
CA ASP A 31 -22.35 4.28 17.47
C ASP A 31 -21.03 3.65 17.89
N LEU A 32 -20.97 2.31 17.90
CA LEU A 32 -19.74 1.56 18.15
C LEU A 32 -18.74 1.75 17.00
N VAL A 33 -19.23 1.86 15.76
CA VAL A 33 -18.45 2.18 14.54
C VAL A 33 -17.77 3.53 14.71
N GLN A 34 -18.49 4.57 15.11
CA GLN A 34 -17.91 5.91 15.18
C GLN A 34 -16.83 6.02 16.28
N LYS A 35 -16.99 5.31 17.40
CA LYS A 35 -15.98 5.26 18.47
C LYS A 35 -14.77 4.44 18.06
N MET A 36 -14.99 3.26 17.48
CA MET A 36 -13.92 2.39 16.98
C MET A 36 -13.12 3.08 15.87
N TRP A 37 -13.81 3.75 14.95
CA TRP A 37 -13.23 4.56 13.89
C TRP A 37 -12.27 5.62 14.43
N ARG A 38 -12.70 6.40 15.44
CA ARG A 38 -11.84 7.42 16.05
C ARG A 38 -10.60 6.84 16.71
N ILE A 39 -10.72 5.68 17.34
CA ILE A 39 -9.58 4.97 17.94
C ILE A 39 -8.63 4.50 16.84
N ASN A 40 -9.15 3.86 15.79
CA ASN A 40 -8.39 3.39 14.64
C ASN A 40 -7.62 4.53 13.95
N GLN A 41 -8.25 5.68 13.75
CA GLN A 41 -7.61 6.88 13.22
C GLN A 41 -6.44 7.35 14.11
N ARG A 42 -6.60 7.31 15.44
CA ARG A 42 -5.51 7.67 16.37
C ARG A 42 -4.37 6.66 16.33
N ILE A 43 -4.68 5.36 16.24
CA ILE A 43 -3.68 4.30 16.11
C ILE A 43 -2.88 4.49 14.82
N ILE A 44 -3.55 4.71 13.69
CA ILE A 44 -2.87 4.96 12.41
C ILE A 44 -1.95 6.17 12.52
N LYS A 45 -2.41 7.29 13.09
CA LYS A 45 -1.57 8.47 13.28
C LYS A 45 -0.35 8.18 14.16
N LEU A 46 -0.49 7.39 15.22
CA LEU A 46 0.66 6.97 16.02
C LEU A 46 1.64 6.13 15.19
N ILE A 47 1.13 5.17 14.40
CA ILE A 47 1.97 4.36 13.50
C ILE A 47 2.69 5.25 12.48
N VAL A 48 2.01 6.23 11.89
CA VAL A 48 2.61 7.20 10.96
C VAL A 48 3.80 7.90 11.60
N GLU A 49 3.64 8.40 12.82
CA GLU A 49 4.72 9.09 13.53
C GLU A 49 5.89 8.14 13.85
N LEU A 50 5.61 6.88 14.19
CA LEU A 50 6.65 5.86 14.35
C LEU A 50 7.38 5.55 13.04
N MET A 51 6.65 5.44 11.92
CA MET A 51 7.22 5.18 10.60
C MET A 51 8.07 6.35 10.08
N ARG A 52 7.74 7.59 10.48
CA ARG A 52 8.51 8.80 10.14
C ARG A 52 9.78 8.97 10.99
N ASN A 53 9.85 8.31 12.16
CA ASN A 53 11.01 8.41 13.04
C ASN A 53 12.14 7.47 12.59
N HIS A 54 12.86 7.89 11.54
CA HIS A 54 13.98 7.13 11.00
C HIS A 54 15.23 7.10 11.92
N ASN A 55 15.26 7.89 13.00
CA ASN A 55 16.36 7.90 13.96
C ASN A 55 16.36 6.70 14.91
N THR A 56 15.25 5.95 14.98
CA THR A 56 15.12 4.75 15.81
C THR A 56 14.87 3.54 14.93
N PRO A 57 15.92 2.83 14.49
CA PRO A 57 15.78 1.68 13.59
C PRO A 57 14.93 0.56 14.21
N GLU A 58 14.92 0.42 15.54
CA GLU A 58 14.11 -0.56 16.26
C GLU A 58 12.63 -0.37 16.00
N SER A 59 12.16 0.88 15.94
CA SER A 59 10.75 1.18 15.67
C SER A 59 10.34 0.71 14.27
N LEU A 60 11.18 0.96 13.27
CA LEU A 60 10.94 0.53 11.89
C LEU A 60 11.00 -1.00 11.74
N VAL A 61 11.94 -1.66 12.42
CA VAL A 61 12.02 -3.14 12.46
C VAL A 61 10.76 -3.73 13.08
N ILE A 62 10.31 -3.20 14.22
CA ILE A 62 9.08 -3.65 14.90
C ILE A 62 7.88 -3.46 13.98
N MET A 63 7.75 -2.29 13.34
CA MET A 63 6.62 -1.99 12.46
C MET A 63 6.60 -2.89 11.22
N ALA A 64 7.73 -3.11 10.56
CA ALA A 64 7.83 -3.99 9.40
C ALA A 64 7.59 -5.47 9.77
N SER A 65 8.02 -5.88 10.97
CA SER A 65 7.74 -7.22 11.50
C SER A 65 6.25 -7.41 11.81
N ALA A 66 5.51 -6.33 12.03
CA ALA A 66 4.07 -6.31 12.22
C ALA A 66 3.31 -5.99 10.90
N LEU A 67 3.74 -6.59 9.78
CA LEU A 67 3.14 -6.35 8.46
C LEU A 67 1.62 -6.56 8.44
N ASP A 68 1.10 -7.54 9.18
CA ASP A 68 -0.36 -7.76 9.30
C ASP A 68 -1.08 -6.57 9.92
N LEU A 69 -0.46 -5.88 10.89
CA LEU A 69 -1.02 -4.66 11.48
C LEU A 69 -1.04 -3.53 10.44
N LEU A 70 0.03 -3.37 9.66
CA LEU A 70 0.10 -2.36 8.60
C LEU A 70 -0.90 -2.62 7.47
N LEU A 71 -1.05 -3.88 7.06
CA LEU A 71 -2.05 -4.32 6.09
C LEU A 71 -3.45 -4.00 6.58
N ARG A 72 -3.75 -4.25 7.85
CA ARG A 72 -5.06 -3.94 8.45
C ARG A 72 -5.29 -2.46 8.66
N ALA A 73 -4.26 -1.72 9.06
CA ALA A 73 -4.33 -0.27 9.22
C ALA A 73 -4.66 0.43 7.89
N THR A 74 -4.16 -0.13 6.78
CA THR A 74 -4.44 0.33 5.40
C THR A 74 -5.65 -0.37 4.77
N ASP A 75 -6.35 -1.23 5.51
CA ASP A 75 -7.53 -1.92 5.00
C ASP A 75 -8.74 -0.98 4.94
N GLY A 76 -9.60 -1.19 3.94
CA GLY A 76 -10.76 -0.32 3.73
C GLY A 76 -10.49 1.00 3.02
N MET A 77 -9.34 1.17 2.35
CA MET A 77 -9.16 2.20 1.31
C MET A 77 -10.14 1.94 0.16
N LEU A 78 -11.37 2.45 0.28
CA LEU A 78 -12.41 2.34 -0.73
C LEU A 78 -12.58 3.70 -1.43
N VAL A 79 -12.52 3.67 -2.75
CA VAL A 79 -12.95 4.79 -3.60
C VAL A 79 -14.27 4.35 -4.21
N ASP A 80 -15.29 5.20 -4.06
CA ASP A 80 -16.70 5.04 -4.45
C ASP A 80 -17.64 4.57 -3.31
N GLY A 81 -17.52 5.21 -2.14
CA GLY A 81 -18.47 5.06 -1.03
C GLY A 81 -17.97 5.43 0.38
N GLU A 82 -16.73 5.94 0.46
CA GLU A 82 -15.97 6.47 1.61
C GLU A 82 -15.47 5.40 2.63
N ALA A 83 -14.16 5.25 2.89
CA ALA A 83 -13.12 6.27 2.93
C ALA A 83 -11.77 5.85 2.29
N CYS A 84 -11.11 6.74 1.52
CA CYS A 84 -9.66 6.91 1.68
C CYS A 84 -9.51 7.75 2.97
N THR A 85 -9.23 7.15 4.13
CA THR A 85 -8.96 7.98 5.31
C THR A 85 -7.60 8.64 5.10
N LEU A 86 -7.54 9.96 5.27
CA LEU A 86 -6.28 10.69 5.13
C LEU A 86 -5.13 10.03 5.90
N PRO A 87 -5.35 9.53 7.15
CA PRO A 87 -4.29 8.83 7.86
C PRO A 87 -3.78 7.55 7.21
N GLN A 88 -4.61 6.84 6.45
CA GLN A 88 -4.15 5.66 5.69
C GLN A 88 -3.20 6.05 4.56
N LEU A 89 -3.50 7.14 3.85
CA LEU A 89 -2.60 7.66 2.83
C LEU A 89 -1.33 8.25 3.45
N GLU A 90 -1.42 8.90 4.62
CA GLU A 90 -0.25 9.34 5.39
C GLU A 90 0.63 8.16 5.81
N LEU A 91 0.01 7.03 6.19
CA LEU A 91 0.73 5.79 6.54
C LEU A 91 1.44 5.18 5.34
N LEU A 92 0.78 5.14 4.18
CA LEU A 92 1.42 4.68 2.95
C LEU A 92 2.56 5.59 2.52
N GLU A 93 2.42 6.91 2.67
CA GLU A 93 3.50 7.85 2.39
C GLU A 93 4.69 7.63 3.33
N ALA A 94 4.44 7.54 4.64
CA ALA A 94 5.47 7.28 5.64
C ALA A 94 6.15 5.93 5.37
N THR A 95 5.38 4.91 4.96
CA THR A 95 5.93 3.61 4.58
C THR A 95 6.83 3.70 3.35
N ALA A 96 6.40 4.37 2.27
CA ALA A 96 7.20 4.56 1.07
C ALA A 96 8.51 5.29 1.37
N ARG A 97 8.46 6.32 2.23
CA ARG A 97 9.66 7.07 2.64
C ARG A 97 10.57 6.27 3.57
N ALA A 98 10.05 5.32 4.34
CA ALA A 98 10.84 4.46 5.21
C ALA A 98 11.65 3.39 4.45
N VAL A 99 11.29 3.03 3.22
CA VAL A 99 11.99 1.97 2.48
C VAL A 99 13.46 2.33 2.24
N GLN A 100 13.75 3.57 1.83
CA GLN A 100 15.13 3.98 1.53
C GLN A 100 16.05 3.94 2.76
N PRO A 101 15.71 4.56 3.91
CA PRO A 101 16.51 4.45 5.14
C PRO A 101 16.73 2.99 5.59
N VAL A 102 15.76 2.10 5.36
CA VAL A 102 15.89 0.69 5.69
C VAL A 102 16.87 -0.03 4.74
N LEU A 103 16.87 0.31 3.45
CA LEU A 103 17.83 -0.23 2.49
C LEU A 103 19.28 0.18 2.82
N GLU A 104 19.49 1.35 3.43
CA GLU A 104 20.80 1.80 3.90
C GLU A 104 21.38 0.94 5.03
N TRP A 105 20.58 0.10 5.69
CA TRP A 105 21.07 -0.88 6.66
C TRP A 105 21.80 -2.07 6.02
N GLY A 106 21.77 -2.18 4.69
CA GLY A 106 22.39 -3.27 3.93
C GLY A 106 21.59 -4.58 4.05
N GLU A 107 22.28 -5.73 4.08
CA GLU A 107 21.63 -7.05 4.03
C GLU A 107 20.63 -7.27 5.19
N SER A 108 20.88 -6.68 6.36
CA SER A 108 19.99 -6.78 7.52
C SER A 108 18.66 -6.05 7.33
N GLY A 109 18.63 -5.00 6.49
CA GLY A 109 17.43 -4.23 6.17
C GLY A 109 16.62 -4.79 5.01
N LYS A 110 17.19 -5.69 4.20
CA LYS A 110 16.56 -6.18 2.97
C LYS A 110 15.19 -6.81 3.19
N ALA A 111 15.07 -7.73 4.14
CA ALA A 111 13.78 -8.36 4.46
C ALA A 111 12.71 -7.37 4.95
N VAL A 112 13.15 -6.32 5.67
CA VAL A 112 12.30 -5.24 6.16
C VAL A 112 11.82 -4.39 4.98
N ALA A 113 12.74 -3.98 4.09
CA ALA A 113 12.44 -3.21 2.89
C ALA A 113 11.50 -3.98 1.93
N ASP A 114 11.70 -5.29 1.79
CA ASP A 114 10.84 -6.18 1.01
C ASP A 114 9.42 -6.22 1.57
N GLY A 115 9.28 -6.36 2.90
CA GLY A 115 7.98 -6.33 3.57
C GLY A 115 7.22 -5.01 3.35
N LEU A 116 7.90 -3.88 3.52
CA LEU A 116 7.32 -2.56 3.27
C LEU A 116 6.97 -2.35 1.79
N SER A 117 7.84 -2.78 0.87
CA SER A 117 7.59 -2.71 -0.57
C SER A 117 6.40 -3.56 -0.99
N ASN A 118 6.23 -4.75 -0.40
CA ASN A 118 5.07 -5.60 -0.63
C ASN A 118 3.76 -4.95 -0.15
N LEU A 119 3.77 -4.26 0.99
CA LEU A 119 2.61 -3.48 1.45
C LEU A 119 2.22 -2.42 0.41
N LEU A 120 3.20 -1.64 -0.06
CA LEU A 120 2.98 -0.59 -1.05
C LEU A 120 2.44 -1.17 -2.36
N LYS A 121 2.99 -2.30 -2.81
CA LYS A 121 2.54 -2.98 -4.04
C LYS A 121 1.10 -3.47 -3.91
N CYS A 122 0.73 -4.03 -2.76
CA CYS A 122 -0.65 -4.43 -2.47
C CYS A 122 -1.65 -3.27 -2.46
N ARG A 123 -1.21 -2.05 -2.10
CA ARG A 123 -2.08 -0.87 -1.99
C ARG A 123 -2.01 0.05 -3.21
N LEU A 124 -1.10 -0.19 -4.15
CA LEU A 124 -0.86 0.63 -5.32
C LEU A 124 -2.14 0.89 -6.17
N PRO A 125 -2.98 -0.10 -6.53
CA PRO A 125 -4.18 0.17 -7.33
C PRO A 125 -5.18 1.08 -6.62
N ALA A 126 -5.34 0.91 -5.30
CA ALA A 126 -6.24 1.73 -4.51
C ALA A 126 -5.69 3.16 -4.33
N THR A 127 -4.38 3.33 -4.17
CA THR A 127 -3.73 4.66 -4.17
C THR A 127 -3.93 5.37 -5.51
N VAL A 128 -3.73 4.68 -6.63
CA VAL A 128 -3.98 5.23 -7.98
C VAL A 128 -5.43 5.65 -8.14
N ARG A 129 -6.38 4.87 -7.63
CA ARG A 129 -7.80 5.25 -7.68
C ARG A 129 -8.11 6.51 -6.86
N CYS A 130 -7.44 6.73 -5.72
CA CYS A 130 -7.60 7.97 -4.93
C CYS A 130 -7.13 9.23 -5.72
N LEU A 131 -6.37 9.12 -6.82
CA LEU A 131 -6.01 10.26 -7.70
C LEU A 131 -7.21 10.93 -8.36
N SER A 132 -8.31 10.19 -8.48
CA SER A 132 -9.52 10.70 -9.10
C SER A 132 -10.63 10.99 -8.08
N HIS A 133 -10.26 11.07 -6.80
CA HIS A 133 -11.16 11.39 -5.70
C HIS A 133 -11.63 12.85 -5.76
N SER A 134 -12.83 13.14 -5.24
CA SER A 134 -13.43 14.49 -5.23
C SER A 134 -12.62 15.49 -4.38
N SER A 135 -12.13 15.05 -3.22
CA SER A 135 -11.24 15.83 -2.34
C SER A 135 -9.87 16.08 -2.97
N ALA A 136 -9.51 17.36 -3.13
CA ALA A 136 -8.21 17.79 -3.62
C ALA A 136 -7.05 17.34 -2.72
N HIS A 137 -7.28 17.29 -1.41
CA HIS A 137 -6.25 16.88 -0.46
C HIS A 137 -5.91 15.39 -0.59
N VAL A 138 -6.92 14.54 -0.78
CA VAL A 138 -6.75 13.10 -1.07
C VAL A 138 -5.97 12.90 -2.38
N ARG A 139 -6.27 13.67 -3.43
CA ARG A 139 -5.51 13.64 -4.69
C ARG A 139 -4.05 14.03 -4.49
N ALA A 140 -3.80 15.15 -3.82
CA ALA A 140 -2.43 15.63 -3.59
C ALA A 140 -1.60 14.62 -2.78
N LEU A 141 -2.18 14.05 -1.73
CA LEU A 141 -1.49 13.07 -0.89
C LEU A 141 -1.25 11.74 -1.62
N SER A 142 -2.22 11.25 -2.40
CA SER A 142 -2.02 10.05 -3.24
C SER A 142 -0.95 10.26 -4.30
N THR A 143 -0.88 11.43 -4.95
CA THR A 143 0.25 11.79 -5.82
C THR A 143 1.58 11.78 -5.05
N SER A 144 1.61 12.28 -3.81
CA SER A 144 2.81 12.24 -2.96
C SER A 144 3.27 10.82 -2.65
N VAL A 145 2.33 9.93 -2.28
CA VAL A 145 2.60 8.50 -2.05
C VAL A 145 3.21 7.86 -3.30
N LEU A 146 2.60 8.06 -4.47
CA LEU A 146 3.09 7.48 -5.73
C LEU A 146 4.47 7.99 -6.11
N ARG A 147 4.74 9.29 -5.89
CA ARG A 147 6.08 9.86 -6.09
C ARG A 147 7.10 9.23 -5.15
N ALA A 148 6.76 9.05 -3.87
CA ALA A 148 7.63 8.38 -2.91
C ALA A 148 7.91 6.92 -3.32
N ILE A 149 6.90 6.20 -3.81
CA ILE A 149 7.04 4.84 -4.36
C ILE A 149 8.01 4.82 -5.55
N LEU A 150 7.86 5.74 -6.51
CA LEU A 150 8.77 5.84 -7.67
C LEU A 150 10.22 6.12 -7.24
N HIS A 151 10.42 6.92 -6.18
CA HIS A 151 11.75 7.14 -5.62
C HIS A 151 12.38 5.86 -5.03
N VAL A 152 11.59 4.93 -4.48
CA VAL A 152 12.09 3.62 -4.03
C VAL A 152 12.71 2.84 -5.20
N GLY A 153 12.07 2.86 -6.37
CA GLY A 153 12.53 2.14 -7.56
C GLY A 153 13.85 2.66 -8.13
N LEU A 154 14.10 3.96 -8.02
CA LEU A 154 15.33 4.58 -8.53
C LEU A 154 16.57 4.24 -7.69
N VAL A 155 16.39 3.92 -6.41
CA VAL A 155 17.49 3.68 -5.46
C VAL A 155 18.02 2.25 -5.53
N ASN A 156 17.29 1.30 -6.12
CA ASN A 156 17.79 -0.06 -6.34
C ASN A 156 18.95 -0.03 -7.34
N PRO A 157 20.21 -0.18 -6.91
CA PRO A 157 21.32 -0.21 -7.85
C PRO A 157 21.30 -1.59 -8.48
N SER A 158 21.04 -1.63 -9.79
CA SER A 158 21.40 -2.77 -10.62
C SER A 158 22.85 -3.18 -10.34
N GLY A 159 23.06 -4.36 -9.76
CA GLY A 159 24.43 -4.86 -9.60
C GLY A 159 24.64 -5.97 -8.59
N GLN A 160 23.93 -7.10 -8.69
CA GLN A 160 24.54 -8.39 -8.30
C GLN A 160 23.88 -9.56 -9.03
N PRO A 161 24.66 -10.44 -9.70
CA PRO A 161 24.11 -11.63 -10.37
C PRO A 161 23.63 -12.66 -9.33
N PRO A 162 22.71 -13.56 -9.70
CA PRO A 162 22.15 -14.54 -8.77
C PRO A 162 23.23 -15.55 -8.35
N SER A 163 23.76 -15.40 -7.15
CA SER A 163 24.59 -16.43 -6.52
C SER A 163 23.68 -17.56 -6.04
N ASN A 164 23.63 -18.64 -6.83
CA ASN A 164 23.07 -19.93 -6.44
C ASN A 164 23.81 -20.49 -5.21
N LEU A 165 23.28 -20.34 -3.99
CA LEU A 165 23.68 -21.17 -2.86
C LEU A 165 22.50 -21.47 -1.91
N ILE A 166 21.99 -22.70 -2.08
CA ILE A 166 21.55 -23.67 -1.06
C ILE A 166 20.40 -23.26 -0.10
N ALA A 167 19.33 -24.02 -0.24
CA ALA A 167 18.15 -24.08 0.62
C ALA A 167 18.47 -24.49 2.07
N ALA A 168 17.92 -23.75 3.04
CA ALA A 168 17.41 -24.29 4.30
C ALA A 168 16.45 -23.29 4.98
N CYS A 169 15.31 -23.79 5.46
CA CYS A 169 14.30 -23.13 6.30
C CYS A 169 13.54 -21.94 5.70
N ARG A 170 12.56 -22.25 4.84
CA ARG A 170 11.61 -21.30 4.24
C ARG A 170 10.26 -21.32 4.99
N PRO A 171 9.85 -20.25 5.69
CA PRO A 171 8.48 -20.11 6.21
C PRO A 171 7.47 -19.91 5.07
N ALA A 172 6.21 -20.29 5.31
CA ALA A 172 5.13 -20.41 4.32
C ALA A 172 4.53 -19.07 3.80
N TYR A 173 5.33 -18.01 3.68
CA TYR A 173 4.86 -16.68 3.23
C TYR A 173 5.45 -16.23 1.88
N GLN A 174 5.92 -17.16 1.04
CA GLN A 174 6.24 -16.85 -0.36
C GLN A 174 4.96 -16.88 -1.21
N TYR A 175 4.14 -15.84 -1.08
CA TYR A 175 3.27 -15.42 -2.17
C TYR A 175 3.89 -14.15 -2.75
N LEU A 176 4.29 -14.23 -4.02
CA LEU A 176 5.07 -13.27 -4.82
C LEU A 176 6.57 -13.58 -4.78
N ASN A 177 7.01 -14.29 -5.82
CA ASN A 177 8.41 -14.35 -6.23
C ASN A 177 8.87 -12.90 -6.44
N ILE A 178 9.85 -12.42 -5.68
CA ILE A 178 10.42 -11.07 -5.80
C ILE A 178 11.29 -11.08 -7.06
N ASP A 179 10.62 -10.98 -8.20
CA ASP A 179 11.21 -10.34 -9.37
C ASP A 179 11.40 -8.86 -9.01
N VAL A 180 12.49 -8.25 -9.48
CA VAL A 180 12.82 -6.84 -9.19
C VAL A 180 11.55 -5.99 -9.38
N ILE A 181 11.08 -5.32 -8.33
CA ILE A 181 9.86 -4.50 -8.42
C ILE A 181 10.18 -3.30 -9.31
N ASP A 182 9.69 -3.36 -10.54
CA ASP A 182 9.69 -2.24 -11.46
C ASP A 182 8.53 -1.30 -11.10
N TRP A 183 8.79 -0.38 -10.18
CA TRP A 183 7.80 0.58 -9.71
C TRP A 183 7.29 1.48 -10.83
N GLU A 184 8.12 1.81 -11.81
CA GLU A 184 7.71 2.65 -12.95
C GLU A 184 6.69 1.91 -13.82
N ALA A 185 6.99 0.65 -14.17
CA ALA A 185 6.07 -0.19 -14.94
C ALA A 185 4.78 -0.50 -14.16
N ASP A 186 4.88 -0.82 -12.87
CA ASP A 186 3.73 -1.15 -12.03
C ASP A 186 2.79 0.06 -11.85
N VAL A 187 3.34 1.26 -11.61
CA VAL A 187 2.56 2.51 -11.50
C VAL A 187 1.91 2.83 -12.84
N SER A 188 2.66 2.78 -13.95
CA SER A 188 2.15 3.05 -15.30
C SER A 188 1.03 2.11 -15.69
N LYS A 189 1.16 0.82 -15.38
CA LYS A 189 0.14 -0.20 -15.61
C LYS A 189 -1.14 0.08 -14.80
N CYS A 190 -1.00 0.46 -13.53
CA CYS A 190 -2.16 0.82 -12.69
C CYS A 190 -2.87 2.07 -13.18
N LEU A 191 -2.13 3.11 -13.59
CA LEU A 191 -2.69 4.34 -14.17
C LEU A 191 -3.47 4.05 -15.46
N THR A 192 -2.89 3.24 -16.35
CA THR A 192 -3.52 2.80 -17.60
C THR A 192 -4.80 2.03 -17.32
N TRP A 193 -4.75 1.06 -16.41
CA TRP A 193 -5.93 0.27 -16.04
C TRP A 193 -7.05 1.13 -15.43
N GLU A 194 -6.73 2.06 -14.53
CA GLU A 194 -7.72 2.97 -13.93
C GLU A 194 -8.32 3.91 -14.99
N ALA A 195 -7.51 4.39 -15.95
CA ALA A 195 -8.00 5.22 -17.05
C ALA A 195 -9.02 4.45 -17.90
N HIS A 196 -8.71 3.21 -18.31
CA HIS A 196 -9.64 2.36 -19.04
C HIS A 196 -10.92 2.08 -18.23
N SER A 197 -10.78 1.78 -16.94
CA SER A 197 -11.92 1.54 -16.05
C SER A 197 -12.86 2.75 -15.99
N ARG A 198 -12.29 3.96 -15.92
CA ARG A 198 -13.07 5.21 -15.91
C ARG A 198 -13.73 5.50 -17.26
N ILE A 199 -13.01 5.35 -18.36
CA ILE A 199 -13.57 5.51 -19.71
C ILE A 199 -14.74 4.54 -19.91
N ALA A 200 -14.57 3.27 -19.54
CA ALA A 200 -15.60 2.24 -19.67
C ALA A 200 -16.86 2.54 -18.82
N THR A 201 -16.71 3.27 -17.72
CA THR A 201 -17.81 3.69 -16.84
C THR A 201 -18.34 5.09 -17.16
N GLY A 202 -17.82 5.76 -18.20
CA GLY A 202 -18.21 7.12 -18.58
C GLY A 202 -17.70 8.22 -17.63
N MET A 203 -16.75 7.90 -16.76
CA MET A 203 -16.18 8.83 -15.78
C MET A 203 -15.02 9.63 -16.37
N PRO A 204 -14.85 10.91 -16.00
CA PRO A 204 -13.75 11.73 -16.50
C PRO A 204 -12.40 11.26 -15.94
N ILE A 205 -11.37 11.36 -16.78
CA ILE A 205 -9.98 11.01 -16.46
C ILE A 205 -9.05 12.23 -16.31
N GLN A 206 -9.60 13.45 -16.24
CA GLN A 206 -8.79 14.69 -16.22
C GLN A 206 -7.80 14.73 -15.06
N TYR A 207 -8.25 14.43 -13.84
CA TYR A 207 -7.38 14.40 -12.66
C TYR A 207 -6.30 13.32 -12.77
N LEU A 208 -6.69 12.13 -13.27
CA LEU A 208 -5.76 11.02 -13.49
C LEU A 208 -4.67 11.38 -14.50
N ASN A 209 -5.04 12.02 -15.62
CA ASN A 209 -4.10 12.47 -16.66
C ASN A 209 -3.12 13.54 -16.14
N ILE A 210 -3.58 14.47 -15.30
CA ILE A 210 -2.72 15.48 -14.68
C ILE A 210 -1.70 14.80 -13.76
N ALA A 211 -2.17 13.93 -12.86
CA ALA A 211 -1.31 13.21 -11.94
C ALA A 211 -0.30 12.30 -12.67
N ALA A 212 -0.73 11.60 -13.72
CA ALA A 212 0.14 10.77 -14.55
C ALA A 212 1.30 11.57 -15.18
N LYS A 213 1.02 12.78 -15.68
CA LYS A 213 2.06 13.70 -16.20
C LYS A 213 3.01 14.17 -15.10
N GLU A 214 2.48 14.54 -13.93
CA GLU A 214 3.30 14.96 -12.78
C GLU A 214 4.21 13.85 -12.23
N LEU A 215 3.79 12.59 -12.37
CA LEU A 215 4.54 11.41 -11.95
C LEU A 215 5.54 10.93 -13.01
N GLY A 216 5.51 11.48 -14.24
CA GLY A 216 6.34 11.01 -15.34
C GLY A 216 5.90 9.67 -15.96
N CYS A 217 4.71 9.19 -15.62
CA CYS A 217 4.16 7.91 -16.08
C CYS A 217 2.96 8.16 -17.01
N PRO A 218 3.17 8.49 -18.30
CA PRO A 218 2.08 8.84 -19.20
C PRO A 218 1.11 7.66 -19.41
N ILE A 219 -0.18 7.95 -19.40
CA ILE A 219 -1.23 6.96 -19.64
C ILE A 219 -1.22 6.59 -21.12
N SER A 220 -1.13 5.30 -21.42
CA SER A 220 -1.35 4.76 -22.77
C SER A 220 -2.79 4.29 -22.87
N ILE A 221 -3.58 4.82 -23.81
CA ILE A 221 -5.00 4.49 -24.02
C ILE A 221 -5.13 3.70 -25.32
#